data_AF-A0A402DAF8-F1
#
_entry.id   AF-A0A402DAF8-F1
#
_cell.length_a   1.000
_cell.length_b   1.000
_cell.length_c   1.000
_cell.angle_alpha   90.00
_cell.angle_beta   90.00
_cell.angle_gamma   90.00
#
_symmetry.space_group_name_H-M   'P 1'
#
loop_
_entity.id
_entity.type
_entity.pdbx_description
1 polymer ?
#
loop_
_entity_poly.entity_id
_entity_poly.type
_entity_poly.pdbx_seq_one_letter_code
_entity_poly.pdbx_strand_id
1 'polypeptide(L)'
;MPPSLCEAQKQARNCGLDIPKLQALLKEIEPLSEKYKIMFYLAATGLYSADDLAEKFNHSSGKNLNADFNKNLGAELKLSLDLDDSDRLGITSLRRILFKKGYLLDINDDESVRVLRTRYAENSQLEEPSVSDPIIVDQNTTNQGD
;
A
#
# COMPACT_ATOMS: atom_id res chain seq x y z
N MET A 1 10.69 -4.69 10.51
CA MET A 1 10.20 -6.05 10.23
C MET A 1 9.04 -5.94 9.26
N PRO A 2 8.96 -6.75 8.19
CA PRO A 2 7.84 -6.69 7.27
C PRO A 2 6.53 -7.12 7.97
N PRO A 3 5.37 -6.56 7.56
CA PRO A 3 4.09 -6.95 8.12
C PRO A 3 3.75 -8.40 7.76
N SER A 4 2.79 -8.99 8.46
CA SER A 4 2.24 -10.30 8.11
C SER A 4 1.58 -10.28 6.73
N LEU A 5 1.41 -11.46 6.11
CA LEU A 5 0.71 -11.58 4.84
C LEU A 5 -0.73 -11.06 4.91
N CYS A 6 -1.42 -11.31 6.03
CA CYS A 6 -2.77 -10.83 6.27
C CYS A 6 -2.85 -9.30 6.30
N GLU A 7 -1.90 -8.64 6.98
CA GLU A 7 -1.82 -7.17 7.03
C GLU A 7 -1.50 -6.57 5.67
N ALA A 8 -0.56 -7.14 4.92
CA ALA A 8 -0.24 -6.69 3.57
C ALA A 8 -1.44 -6.81 2.62
N GLN A 9 -2.22 -7.90 2.71
CA GLN A 9 -3.46 -8.07 1.96
C GLN A 9 -4.54 -7.06 2.36
N LYS A 10 -4.70 -6.79 3.66
CA LYS A 10 -5.63 -5.76 4.15
C LYS A 10 -5.24 -4.38 3.60
N GLN A 11 -3.96 -4.04 3.64
CA GLN A 11 -3.47 -2.77 3.11
C GLN A 11 -3.68 -2.66 1.59
N ALA A 12 -3.37 -3.71 0.84
CA ALA A 12 -3.63 -3.79 -0.59
C ALA A 12 -5.11 -3.60 -0.91
N ARG A 13 -6.01 -4.26 -0.15
CA ARG A 13 -7.45 -4.12 -0.28
C ARG A 13 -7.87 -2.66 -0.07
N ASN A 14 -7.35 -2.03 0.98
CA ASN A 14 -7.65 -0.63 1.31
C ASN A 14 -7.20 0.33 0.19
N CYS A 15 -6.16 -0.02 -0.56
CA CYS A 15 -5.66 0.72 -1.73
C CYS A 15 -6.40 0.44 -3.05
N GLY A 16 -7.54 -0.28 -2.98
CA GLY A 16 -8.41 -0.56 -4.12
C GLY A 16 -8.00 -1.77 -4.95
N LEU A 17 -7.14 -2.66 -4.43
CA LEU A 17 -6.75 -3.87 -5.15
C LEU A 17 -7.79 -4.99 -4.99
N ASP A 18 -8.04 -5.71 -6.09
CA ASP A 18 -8.87 -6.91 -6.15
C ASP A 18 -8.10 -8.11 -5.56
N ILE A 19 -8.25 -8.32 -4.25
CA ILE A 19 -7.50 -9.37 -3.54
C ILE A 19 -7.76 -10.78 -4.11
N PRO A 20 -9.00 -11.21 -4.40
CA PRO A 20 -9.24 -12.50 -5.05
C PRO A 20 -8.48 -12.68 -6.36
N LYS A 21 -8.47 -11.69 -7.25
CA LYS A 21 -7.69 -11.77 -8.51
C LYS A 21 -6.19 -11.82 -8.27
N LEU A 22 -5.68 -11.03 -7.32
CA LEU A 22 -4.27 -11.06 -6.96
C LEU A 22 -3.85 -12.42 -6.35
N GLN A 23 -4.71 -13.03 -5.55
CA GLN A 23 -4.47 -14.38 -5.01
C GLN A 23 -4.45 -15.44 -6.12
N ALA A 24 -5.37 -15.36 -7.08
CA ALA A 24 -5.37 -16.24 -8.25
C ALA A 24 -4.07 -16.10 -9.07
N LEU A 25 -3.65 -14.86 -9.34
CA LEU A 25 -2.38 -14.57 -10.03
C LEU A 25 -1.17 -15.19 -9.29
N LEU A 26 -1.07 -15.00 -7.97
CA LEU A 26 0.04 -15.57 -7.20
C LEU A 26 -0.01 -17.10 -7.15
N LYS A 27 -1.19 -17.71 -7.25
CA LYS A 27 -1.34 -19.17 -7.28
C LYS A 27 -0.80 -19.80 -8.57
N GLU A 28 -0.87 -19.08 -9.69
CA GLU A 28 -0.29 -19.50 -10.97
C GLU A 28 1.25 -19.50 -10.94
N ILE A 29 1.85 -18.74 -10.03
CA ILE A 29 3.31 -18.53 -9.90
C ILE A 29 3.94 -19.44 -8.83
N GLU A 30 3.16 -20.26 -8.13
CA GLU A 30 3.71 -21.09 -7.06
C GLU A 30 4.72 -22.14 -7.57
N PRO A 31 5.78 -22.44 -6.80
CA PRO A 31 5.97 -22.08 -5.38
C PRO A 31 6.57 -20.68 -5.14
N LEU A 32 5.95 -19.93 -4.22
CA LEU A 32 6.42 -18.60 -3.80
C LEU A 32 6.51 -18.47 -2.28
N SER A 33 7.65 -17.97 -1.78
CA SER A 33 7.83 -17.77 -0.34
C SER A 33 6.93 -16.67 0.21
N GLU A 34 6.60 -16.75 1.50
CA GLU A 34 5.76 -15.74 2.16
C GLU A 34 6.36 -14.33 2.07
N LYS A 35 7.69 -14.20 2.19
CA LYS A 35 8.43 -12.93 2.00
C LYS A 35 8.02 -12.25 0.69
N TYR A 36 8.01 -12.98 -0.43
CA TYR A 36 7.71 -12.41 -1.74
C TYR A 36 6.22 -12.17 -1.95
N LYS A 37 5.34 -12.99 -1.35
CA LYS A 37 3.90 -12.71 -1.30
C LYS A 37 3.63 -11.38 -0.60
N ILE A 38 4.24 -11.14 0.57
CA ILE A 38 4.11 -9.88 1.31
C ILE A 38 4.66 -8.72 0.46
N MET A 39 5.87 -8.86 -0.09
CA MET A 39 6.50 -7.81 -0.91
C MET A 39 5.65 -7.44 -2.12
N PHE A 40 5.02 -8.42 -2.79
CA PHE A 40 4.09 -8.21 -3.89
C PHE A 40 2.92 -7.33 -3.50
N TYR A 41 2.20 -7.67 -2.42
CA TYR A 41 1.05 -6.88 -1.97
C TYR A 41 1.44 -5.45 -1.59
N LEU A 42 2.57 -5.28 -0.89
CA LEU A 42 3.06 -3.95 -0.51
C LEU A 42 3.47 -3.13 -1.74
N ALA A 43 4.19 -3.71 -2.69
CA ALA A 43 4.56 -3.03 -3.93
C ALA A 43 3.32 -2.66 -4.79
N ALA A 44 2.32 -3.53 -4.84
CA ALA A 44 1.08 -3.29 -5.58
C ALA A 44 0.27 -2.10 -5.03
N THR A 45 0.42 -1.77 -3.74
CA THR A 45 -0.24 -0.60 -3.14
C THR A 45 0.25 0.72 -3.72
N GLY A 46 1.49 0.78 -4.22
CA GLY A 46 2.14 2.02 -4.67
C GLY A 46 2.35 3.06 -3.56
N LEU A 47 2.15 2.70 -2.29
CA LEU A 47 2.38 3.58 -1.14
C LEU A 47 3.86 3.65 -0.74
N TYR A 48 4.66 2.69 -1.19
CA TYR A 48 6.06 2.55 -0.82
C TYR A 48 6.95 2.75 -2.04
N SER A 49 8.01 3.53 -1.86
CA SER A 49 9.13 3.53 -2.80
C SER A 49 9.89 2.21 -2.74
N ALA A 50 10.79 2.00 -3.70
CA ALA A 50 11.68 0.84 -3.67
C ALA A 50 12.63 0.88 -2.45
N ASP A 51 13.04 2.07 -2.00
CA ASP A 51 13.91 2.24 -0.84
C ASP A 51 13.16 1.99 0.48
N ASP A 52 11.90 2.41 0.60
CA ASP A 52 11.06 2.11 1.78
C ASP A 52 10.89 0.60 1.97
N LEU A 53 10.64 -0.12 0.87
CA LEU A 53 10.58 -1.57 0.92
C LEU A 53 11.95 -2.18 1.17
N ALA A 54 13.04 -1.57 0.68
CA ALA A 54 14.38 -2.11 0.90
C ALA A 54 14.71 -2.12 2.38
N GLU A 55 14.40 -1.03 3.09
CA GLU A 55 14.54 -0.95 4.54
C GLU A 55 13.68 -2.02 5.24
N LYS A 56 12.39 -2.16 4.87
CA LYS A 56 11.48 -3.14 5.49
C LYS A 56 11.94 -4.59 5.32
N PHE A 57 12.59 -4.90 4.20
CA PHE A 57 13.07 -6.24 3.85
C PHE A 57 14.60 -6.39 4.00
N ASN A 58 15.25 -5.52 4.77
CA ASN A 58 16.69 -5.57 5.07
C ASN A 58 17.60 -5.66 3.84
N HIS A 59 17.30 -4.88 2.79
CA HIS A 59 18.16 -4.69 1.63
C HIS A 59 18.93 -3.37 1.74
N SER A 60 20.13 -3.34 1.17
CA SER A 60 21.01 -2.16 1.18
C SER A 60 20.49 -0.99 0.35
N SER A 61 19.61 -1.24 -0.63
CA SER A 61 18.98 -0.21 -1.47
C SER A 61 17.76 -0.74 -2.21
N GLY A 62 16.90 0.14 -2.71
CA GLY A 62 15.80 -0.18 -3.60
C GLY A 62 16.25 -0.81 -4.92
N LYS A 63 17.47 -0.52 -5.38
CA LYS A 63 18.06 -1.20 -6.55
C LYS A 63 18.35 -2.67 -6.25
N ASN A 64 18.96 -2.96 -5.10
CA ASN A 64 19.22 -4.34 -4.66
C ASN A 64 17.91 -5.09 -4.45
N LEU A 65 16.91 -4.44 -3.84
CA LEU A 65 15.59 -5.03 -3.66
C LEU A 65 14.89 -5.32 -4.99
N ASN A 66 14.92 -4.41 -5.96
CA ASN A 66 14.32 -4.65 -7.27
C ASN A 66 15.00 -5.81 -8.02
N ALA A 67 16.32 -5.98 -7.86
CA ALA A 67 17.02 -7.12 -8.42
C ALA A 67 16.59 -8.45 -7.75
N ASP A 68 16.48 -8.46 -6.42
CA ASP A 68 15.97 -9.61 -5.65
C ASP A 68 14.52 -9.95 -6.04
N PHE A 69 13.64 -8.94 -6.07
CA PHE A 69 12.25 -9.07 -6.52
C PHE A 69 12.15 -9.67 -7.92
N ASN A 70 12.92 -9.15 -8.88
CA ASN A 70 12.88 -9.64 -10.25
C ASN A 70 13.34 -11.08 -10.39
N LYS A 71 14.42 -11.43 -9.67
CA LYS A 71 14.98 -12.78 -9.68
C LYS A 71 14.01 -13.83 -9.12
N ASN A 72 13.25 -13.48 -8.08
CA ASN A 72 12.44 -14.45 -7.34
C ASN A 72 10.94 -14.41 -7.65
N LEU A 73 10.47 -13.36 -8.33
CA LEU A 73 9.04 -13.18 -8.60
C LEU A 73 8.77 -12.45 -9.93
N GLY A 74 9.59 -11.46 -10.29
CA GLY A 74 9.32 -10.61 -11.45
C GLY A 74 9.30 -11.34 -12.78
N ALA A 75 10.17 -12.35 -12.99
CA ALA A 75 10.17 -13.13 -14.23
C ALA A 75 8.86 -13.89 -14.46
N GLU A 76 8.37 -14.60 -13.44
CA GLU A 76 7.11 -15.34 -13.51
C GLU A 76 5.90 -14.40 -13.62
N LEU A 77 5.92 -13.27 -12.88
CA LEU A 77 4.87 -12.26 -13.00
C LEU A 77 4.77 -11.69 -14.42
N LYS A 78 5.89 -11.50 -15.13
CA LYS A 78 5.86 -11.04 -16.52
C LYS A 78 5.10 -12.02 -17.41
N LEU A 79 5.35 -13.32 -17.23
CA LEU A 79 4.67 -14.37 -17.99
C LEU A 79 3.17 -14.38 -17.68
N SER A 80 2.79 -14.44 -16.40
CA SER A 80 1.37 -14.47 -16.00
C SER A 80 0.62 -13.18 -16.36
N LEU A 81 1.31 -12.05 -16.41
CA LEU A 81 0.73 -10.76 -16.80
C LEU A 81 0.83 -10.50 -18.30
N ASP A 82 1.38 -11.41 -19.11
CA ASP A 82 1.59 -11.23 -20.55
C ASP A 82 2.26 -9.88 -20.85
N LEU A 83 3.46 -9.71 -20.31
CA LEU A 83 4.33 -8.54 -20.50
C LEU A 83 5.46 -8.89 -21.47
N ASP A 84 5.91 -7.91 -22.24
CA ASP A 84 7.03 -8.09 -23.16
C ASP A 84 8.35 -8.28 -22.37
N ASP A 85 9.30 -9.01 -22.94
CA ASP A 85 10.62 -9.20 -22.32
C ASP A 85 11.32 -7.85 -22.04
N SER A 86 11.07 -6.85 -22.89
CA SER A 86 11.54 -5.48 -22.75
C SER A 86 10.87 -4.69 -21.62
N ASP A 87 9.70 -5.12 -21.13
CA ASP A 87 9.00 -4.44 -20.06
C ASP A 87 9.75 -4.58 -18.74
N ARG A 88 10.13 -3.46 -18.14
CA ARG A 88 10.72 -3.46 -16.80
C ARG A 88 9.62 -3.62 -15.75
N LEU A 89 9.50 -4.82 -15.21
CA LEU A 89 8.74 -5.06 -13.98
C LEU A 89 9.63 -4.71 -12.78
N GLY A 90 9.20 -3.73 -12.00
CA GLY A 90 9.86 -3.34 -10.77
C GLY A 90 8.80 -2.88 -9.78
N ILE A 91 9.22 -2.70 -8.53
CA ILE A 91 8.33 -2.31 -7.44
C ILE A 91 7.47 -1.09 -7.81
N THR A 92 8.09 -0.06 -8.37
CA THR A 92 7.40 1.18 -8.75
C THR A 92 6.47 1.03 -9.96
N SER A 93 6.77 0.11 -10.89
CA SER A 93 5.94 -0.09 -12.09
C SER A 93 4.79 -1.07 -11.86
N LEU A 94 4.88 -1.94 -10.84
CA LEU A 94 3.92 -3.00 -10.57
C LEU A 94 2.47 -2.49 -10.44
N ARG A 95 2.22 -1.47 -9.61
CA ARG A 95 0.86 -0.92 -9.43
C ARG A 95 0.24 -0.48 -10.76
N ARG A 96 1.00 0.23 -11.59
CA ARG A 96 0.53 0.72 -12.89
C ARG A 96 0.21 -0.43 -13.84
N ILE A 97 1.00 -1.50 -13.82
CA ILE A 97 0.76 -2.69 -14.64
C ILE A 97 -0.52 -3.41 -14.19
N LEU A 98 -0.66 -3.62 -12.88
CA LEU A 98 -1.86 -4.23 -12.29
C LEU A 98 -3.13 -3.43 -12.61
N PHE A 99 -3.04 -2.09 -12.61
CA PHE A 99 -4.15 -1.23 -13.04
C PHE A 99 -4.54 -1.47 -14.50
N LYS A 100 -3.55 -1.44 -15.42
CA LYS A 100 -3.81 -1.69 -16.85
C LYS A 100 -4.37 -3.08 -17.13
N LYS A 101 -4.04 -4.07 -16.29
CA LYS A 101 -4.50 -5.46 -16.41
C LYS A 101 -5.78 -5.75 -15.61
N GLY A 102 -6.41 -4.73 -15.00
CA GLY A 102 -7.73 -4.88 -14.36
C GLY A 102 -7.72 -5.55 -12.98
N TYR A 103 -6.61 -5.44 -12.23
CA TYR A 103 -6.46 -5.93 -10.86
C TYR A 103 -6.80 -4.87 -9.79
N LEU A 104 -7.21 -3.67 -10.20
CA LEU A 104 -7.80 -2.68 -9.31
C LEU A 104 -9.32 -2.75 -9.47
N LEU A 105 -10.03 -2.61 -8.36
CA LEU A 105 -11.49 -2.54 -8.37
C LEU A 105 -11.92 -1.28 -9.11
N ASP A 106 -12.95 -1.40 -9.96
CA ASP A 106 -13.53 -0.24 -10.61
C ASP A 106 -14.21 0.63 -9.57
N ILE A 107 -13.70 1.84 -9.41
CA ILE A 107 -14.21 2.85 -8.48
C ILE A 107 -15.54 3.45 -8.92
N ASN A 108 -16.02 3.13 -10.13
CA ASN A 108 -17.36 3.48 -10.60
C ASN A 108 -18.41 2.40 -10.27
N ASP A 109 -18.01 1.25 -9.75
CA ASP A 109 -18.96 0.29 -9.20
C ASP A 109 -19.48 0.85 -7.87
N ASP A 110 -20.81 0.90 -7.72
CA ASP A 110 -21.51 1.62 -6.65
C ASP A 110 -21.11 1.10 -5.24
N GLU A 111 -20.64 -0.16 -5.20
CA GLU A 111 -20.08 -0.78 -4.02
C GLU A 111 -18.64 -0.33 -3.71
N SER A 112 -17.81 -0.14 -4.74
CA SER A 112 -16.45 0.41 -4.60
C SER A 112 -16.47 1.86 -4.13
N VAL A 113 -17.45 2.65 -4.57
CA VAL A 113 -17.68 4.03 -4.08
C VAL A 113 -18.03 4.01 -2.60
N ARG A 114 -18.97 3.15 -2.17
CA ARG A 114 -19.33 3.02 -0.74
C ARG A 114 -18.12 2.62 0.09
N VAL A 115 -17.36 1.65 -0.37
CA VAL A 115 -16.16 1.16 0.31
C VAL A 115 -15.06 2.24 0.39
N LEU A 116 -14.80 3.01 -0.67
CA LEU A 116 -13.84 4.12 -0.62
C LEU A 116 -14.32 5.28 0.27
N ARG A 117 -15.60 5.60 0.24
CA ARG A 117 -16.19 6.69 1.04
C ARG A 117 -16.16 6.37 2.53
N THR A 118 -16.47 5.14 2.92
CA THR A 118 -16.33 4.66 4.30
C THR A 118 -14.85 4.66 4.73
N ARG A 119 -13.92 4.23 3.86
CA ARG A 119 -12.47 4.23 4.14
C ARG A 119 -11.89 5.63 4.35
N TYR A 120 -12.34 6.63 3.59
CA TYR A 120 -11.94 8.03 3.82
C TYR A 120 -12.47 8.53 5.17
N ALA A 121 -13.71 8.18 5.54
CA ALA A 121 -14.28 8.56 6.82
C ALA A 121 -13.56 7.90 8.02
N GLU A 122 -13.18 6.63 7.90
CA GLU A 122 -12.47 5.88 8.95
C GLU A 122 -11.03 6.38 9.15
N ASN A 123 -10.29 6.68 8.08
CA ASN A 123 -8.95 7.23 8.19
C ASN A 123 -8.95 8.70 8.64
N SER A 124 -9.99 9.47 8.28
CA SER A 124 -10.15 10.86 8.73
C SER A 124 -10.47 10.97 10.23
N GLN A 125 -11.08 9.95 10.84
CA GLN A 125 -11.33 9.94 12.30
C GLN A 125 -10.07 9.61 13.12
N LEU A 126 -9.02 9.07 12.50
CA LEU A 126 -7.72 8.86 13.14
C LEU A 126 -6.82 10.10 13.05
N GLU A 127 -7.19 11.10 12.24
CA GLU A 127 -6.53 12.42 12.15
C GLU A 127 -7.28 13.51 12.93
N GLU A 128 -7.92 13.17 14.06
CA GLU A 128 -8.23 14.23 15.03
C GLU A 128 -6.91 14.66 15.71
N PRO A 129 -6.43 15.90 15.51
CA PRO A 129 -5.41 16.43 16.40
C PRO A 129 -6.02 16.45 17.80
N SER A 130 -5.40 15.72 18.73
CA SER A 130 -5.64 15.90 20.16
C SER A 130 -5.25 17.33 20.52
N VAL A 131 -6.18 18.28 20.36
CA VAL A 131 -6.06 19.63 20.91
C VAL A 131 -6.35 19.50 22.41
N SER A 132 -5.31 19.13 23.16
CA SER A 132 -5.30 19.25 24.62
C SER A 132 -4.25 20.29 25.00
N ASP A 133 -4.51 21.54 24.65
CA ASP A 133 -3.92 22.68 25.32
C ASP A 133 -5.06 23.54 25.89
N PRO A 134 -5.24 23.62 27.22
CA PRO A 134 -6.20 24.54 27.80
C PRO A 134 -5.68 25.97 27.63
N ILE A 135 -6.39 26.77 26.84
CA ILE A 135 -6.24 28.22 26.79
C ILE A 135 -6.63 28.73 28.18
N ILE A 136 -5.63 29.11 28.99
CA ILE A 136 -5.84 29.88 30.21
C ILE A 136 -6.33 31.25 29.76
N VAL A 137 -7.63 31.49 29.93
CA VAL A 137 -8.27 32.80 29.78
C VAL A 137 -7.78 33.68 30.92
N ASP A 138 -6.94 34.66 30.59
CA ASP A 138 -6.55 35.74 31.50
C ASP A 138 -7.79 36.60 31.79
N GLN A 139 -8.34 36.49 33.00
CA GLN A 139 -9.44 37.33 33.45
C GLN A 139 -8.89 38.65 33.99
N ASN A 140 -9.01 39.68 33.17
CA ASN A 140 -8.94 41.08 33.58
C ASN A 140 -9.92 41.33 34.75
N THR A 141 -9.40 41.71 35.92
CA THR A 141 -10.19 42.37 36.96
C THR A 141 -9.58 43.72 37.30
N THR A 142 -10.25 44.75 36.79
CA THR A 142 -10.21 46.12 37.29
C THR A 142 -10.69 46.15 38.74
N ASN A 143 -9.96 46.82 39.62
CA ASN A 143 -10.53 47.44 40.80
C ASN A 143 -9.81 48.77 41.08
N GLN A 144 -10.56 49.85 40.89
CA GLN A 144 -10.31 51.15 41.52
C GLN A 144 -10.74 51.06 42.99
N GLY A 145 -10.03 51.74 43.89
CA GLY A 145 -10.45 51.99 45.27
C GLY A 145 -9.40 52.84 45.98
N ASP A 146 -9.84 53.99 46.48
CA ASP A 146 -9.08 55.12 47.04
C ASP A 146 -8.03 54.81 48.12
#